data_AF-A0A4R9GY61-F1
#
_entry.id   AF-A0A4R9GY61-F1
#
_cell.length_a   1.000
_cell.length_b   1.000
_cell.length_c   1.000
_cell.angle_alpha   90.00
_cell.angle_beta   90.00
_cell.angle_gamma   90.00
#
_symmetry.space_group_name_H-M   'P 1'
#
loop_
_entity.id
_entity.type
_entity.pdbx_description
1 polymer ?
#
loop_
_entity_poly.entity_id
_entity_poly.type
_entity_poly.pdbx_seq_one_letter_code
_entity_poly.pdbx_strand_id
1 'polypeptide(L)'
;MLEWSKVEPKKYVDPLTGEGVTMRIRHVPDPVLKRKDVDVDGRDLDLIAREEMETYEEFQKLCEANSGILSEYDFDINKLRKLVIPA
;
A
#
# COMPACT_ATOMS: atom_id res chain seq x y z
N MET A 1 0.29 27.71 -12.08
CA MET A 1 0.35 26.51 -11.22
C MET A 1 -0.52 26.76 -9.99
N LEU A 2 -1.84 26.59 -10.12
CA LEU A 2 -2.87 27.02 -9.14
C LEU A 2 -2.99 26.11 -7.91
N GLU A 3 -2.42 24.92 -7.97
CA GLU A 3 -2.63 23.88 -6.94
C GLU A 3 -1.97 24.22 -5.60
N TRP A 4 -0.96 25.09 -5.61
CA TRP A 4 -0.22 25.52 -4.42
C TRP A 4 -0.81 26.76 -3.75
N SER A 5 -1.81 27.42 -4.36
CA SER A 5 -2.43 28.62 -3.77
C SER A 5 -3.27 28.31 -2.54
N LYS A 6 -3.78 27.07 -2.44
CA LYS A 6 -4.60 26.59 -1.33
C LYS A 6 -3.81 25.90 -0.22
N VAL A 7 -2.49 25.73 -0.37
CA VAL A 7 -1.63 25.06 0.62
C VAL A 7 -1.02 26.08 1.54
N GLU A 8 -1.32 25.99 2.84
CA GLU A 8 -0.79 26.91 3.84
C GLU A 8 0.73 26.71 4.03
N PRO A 9 1.52 27.80 4.02
CA PRO A 9 2.95 27.73 4.30
C PRO A 9 3.20 27.42 5.77
N LYS A 10 4.09 26.46 6.06
CA LYS A 10 4.57 26.14 7.40
C LYS A 10 6.06 26.44 7.53
N LYS A 11 6.47 26.90 8.71
CA LYS A 11 7.88 27.17 9.04
C LYS A 11 8.51 25.89 9.59
N TYR A 12 9.66 25.54 9.04
CA TYR A 12 10.51 24.44 9.47
C TYR A 12 11.90 24.99 9.77
N VAL A 13 12.67 24.25 10.56
CA VAL A 13 14.08 24.55 10.79
C VAL A 13 14.87 23.57 9.96
N ASP A 14 15.75 24.08 9.10
CA ASP A 14 16.70 23.24 8.36
C ASP A 14 17.69 22.60 9.36
N PRO A 15 17.75 21.27 9.45
CA PRO A 15 18.63 20.59 10.39
C PRO A 15 20.13 20.73 10.06
N LEU A 16 20.50 21.12 8.84
CA LEU A 16 21.90 21.28 8.41
C LEU A 16 22.44 22.70 8.65
N THR A 17 21.60 23.71 8.46
CA THR A 17 22.00 25.13 8.53
C THR A 17 21.43 25.86 9.74
N GLY A 18 20.40 25.31 10.39
CA GLY A 18 19.70 25.94 11.51
C GLY A 18 18.77 27.10 11.10
N GLU A 19 18.63 27.36 9.80
CA GLU A 19 17.81 28.47 9.30
C GLU A 19 16.32 28.11 9.25
N GLY A 20 15.46 29.13 9.42
CA GLY A 20 14.01 28.98 9.32
C GLY A 20 13.56 28.97 7.86
N VAL A 21 13.16 27.81 7.33
CA VAL A 21 12.69 27.63 5.97
C VAL A 21 11.16 27.57 5.93
N THR A 22 10.54 28.27 4.98
CA THR A 22 9.09 28.21 4.77
C THR A 22 8.78 27.23 3.65
N MET A 23 8.04 26.17 3.96
CA MET A 23 7.69 25.11 3.00
C MET A 23 6.18 24.97 2.87
N ARG A 24 5.71 24.59 1.68
CA ARG A 24 4.34 24.15 1.42
C ARG A 24 4.39 22.65 1.14
N ILE A 25 3.64 21.85 1.89
CA ILE A 25 3.59 20.40 1.71
C ILE A 25 2.22 20.04 1.16
N ARG A 26 2.19 19.42 -0.01
CA ARG A 26 0.98 18.85 -0.60
C ARG A 26 1.05 17.34 -0.46
N HIS A 27 0.15 16.79 0.35
CA HIS A 27 -0.07 15.35 0.37
C HIS A 27 -0.93 14.99 -0.84
N VAL A 28 -0.35 14.22 -1.77
CA VAL A 28 -1.13 13.58 -2.83
C VAL A 28 -1.47 12.20 -2.30
N PRO A 29 -2.75 11.90 -2.00
CA PRO A 29 -3.13 10.53 -1.71
C PRO A 29 -2.74 9.69 -2.93
N ASP A 30 -2.05 8.58 -2.70
CA ASP A 30 -1.83 7.57 -3.74
C ASP A 30 -3.19 7.28 -4.39
N PRO A 31 -3.31 7.28 -5.74
CA PRO A 31 -4.56 6.92 -6.38
C PRO A 31 -4.98 5.60 -5.74
N VAL A 32 -6.15 5.61 -5.11
CA VAL A 32 -6.69 4.49 -4.35
C VAL A 32 -6.68 3.28 -5.29
N LEU A 33 -5.63 2.47 -5.21
CA LEU A 33 -5.67 1.08 -5.61
C LEU A 33 -6.87 0.57 -4.85
N LYS A 34 -7.91 0.16 -5.58
CA LYS A 34 -9.11 -0.42 -4.98
C LYS A 34 -8.64 -1.69 -4.30
N ARG A 35 -8.25 -1.58 -3.04
CA ARG A 35 -7.72 -2.66 -2.24
C ARG A 35 -8.92 -3.34 -1.60
N LYS A 36 -9.14 -4.60 -1.95
CA LYS A 36 -10.12 -5.45 -1.28
C LYS A 36 -9.38 -6.29 -0.25
N ASP A 37 -9.68 -6.08 1.01
CA ASP A 37 -9.19 -6.96 2.07
C ASP A 37 -10.01 -8.24 2.05
N VAL A 38 -9.36 -9.37 1.83
CA VAL A 38 -9.98 -10.69 1.80
C VAL A 38 -9.48 -11.51 2.97
N ASP A 39 -10.41 -12.14 3.69
CA ASP A 39 -10.09 -13.06 4.77
C ASP A 39 -9.54 -14.35 4.18
N VAL A 40 -8.41 -14.80 4.72
CA VAL A 40 -7.68 -15.95 4.21
C VAL A 40 -8.15 -17.22 4.91
N ASP A 41 -8.56 -17.16 6.17
CA ASP A 41 -9.08 -18.25 7.04
C ASP A 41 -8.72 -19.70 6.61
N GLY A 42 -7.43 -19.98 6.38
CA GLY A 42 -6.93 -21.30 5.99
C GLY A 42 -7.20 -21.74 4.54
N ARG A 43 -7.66 -20.84 3.67
CA ARG A 43 -7.78 -21.02 2.22
C ARG A 43 -6.43 -20.81 1.54
N ASP A 44 -6.17 -21.62 0.53
CA ASP A 44 -4.96 -21.50 -0.26
C ASP A 44 -4.96 -20.21 -1.11
N LEU A 45 -3.78 -19.60 -1.25
CA LEU A 45 -3.58 -18.34 -1.97
C LEU A 45 -3.99 -18.43 -3.46
N ASP A 46 -3.74 -19.57 -4.08
CA ASP A 46 -4.07 -19.86 -5.47
C ASP A 46 -5.59 -19.98 -5.67
N LEU A 47 -6.29 -20.58 -4.70
CA LEU A 47 -7.75 -20.63 -4.68
C LEU A 47 -8.35 -19.23 -4.57
N ILE A 48 -7.83 -18.39 -3.66
CA ILE A 48 -8.28 -17.00 -3.51
C ILE A 48 -8.03 -16.20 -4.79
N ALA A 49 -6.84 -16.31 -5.37
CA ALA A 49 -6.52 -15.62 -6.62
C ALA A 49 -7.45 -16.08 -7.75
N ARG A 50 -7.76 -17.37 -7.85
CA ARG A 50 -8.67 -17.89 -8.87
C ARG A 50 -10.11 -17.43 -8.67
N GLU A 51 -10.60 -17.40 -7.42
CA GLU A 51 -11.98 -16.99 -7.09
C GLU A 51 -12.22 -15.49 -7.28
N GLU A 52 -11.22 -14.66 -6.95
CA GLU A 52 -11.38 -13.20 -6.93
C GLU A 52 -10.87 -12.52 -8.20
N MET A 53 -9.96 -13.16 -8.95
CA MET A 53 -9.23 -12.53 -10.06
C MET A 53 -9.18 -13.39 -11.35
N GLU A 54 -9.76 -14.60 -11.33
CA GLU A 54 -9.98 -15.52 -12.47
C GLU A 54 -8.74 -16.02 -13.24
N THR A 55 -7.57 -15.36 -13.13
CA THR A 55 -6.38 -15.64 -13.95
C THR A 55 -5.10 -15.83 -13.13
N TYR A 56 -4.18 -16.66 -13.65
CA TYR A 56 -2.93 -17.02 -12.97
C TYR A 56 -1.91 -15.86 -12.92
N GLU A 57 -1.91 -14.96 -13.90
CA GLU A 57 -1.05 -13.77 -13.88
C GLU A 57 -1.34 -12.86 -12.68
N GLU A 58 -2.55 -12.93 -12.14
CA GLU A 58 -2.98 -12.10 -11.02
C GLU A 58 -2.63 -12.72 -9.66
N PHE A 59 -2.36 -14.02 -9.61
CA PHE A 59 -1.72 -14.65 -8.45
C PHE A 59 -0.32 -14.07 -8.18
N GLN A 60 0.46 -13.83 -9.24
CA GLN A 60 1.77 -13.21 -9.09
C GLN A 60 1.65 -11.79 -8.55
N LYS A 61 0.71 -10.99 -9.08
CA LYS A 61 0.44 -9.63 -8.58
C LYS A 61 -0.01 -9.64 -7.11
N LEU A 62 -0.82 -10.62 -6.71
CA LEU A 62 -1.26 -10.79 -5.33
C LEU A 62 -0.09 -11.14 -4.40
N CYS A 63 0.82 -12.00 -4.83
CA CYS A 63 2.04 -12.31 -4.11
C CYS A 63 2.96 -11.08 -3.97
N GLU A 64 3.13 -10.31 -5.05
CA GLU A 64 3.94 -9.08 -5.03
C GLU A 64 3.35 -8.03 -4.07
N ALA A 65 2.04 -7.82 -4.12
CA ALA A 65 1.34 -6.86 -3.26
C ALA A 65 1.40 -7.21 -1.77
N ASN A 66 1.49 -8.50 -1.42
CA ASN A 66 1.53 -8.99 -0.03
C ASN A 66 2.90 -9.55 0.38
N SER A 67 3.94 -9.33 -0.44
CA SER A 67 5.27 -9.93 -0.28
C SER A 67 5.90 -9.68 1.09
N GLY A 68 5.73 -8.48 1.65
CA GLY A 68 6.21 -8.14 3.00
C GLY A 68 5.60 -9.04 4.07
N ILE A 69 4.26 -9.15 4.08
CA ILE A 69 3.52 -9.94 5.07
C ILE A 69 3.77 -11.44 4.86
N LEU A 70 3.83 -11.90 3.60
CA LEU A 70 4.18 -13.28 3.26
C LEU A 70 5.57 -13.65 3.77
N SER A 71 6.54 -12.77 3.61
CA SER A 71 7.92 -12.98 4.07
C SER A 71 8.01 -12.98 5.60
N GLU A 72 7.25 -12.13 6.29
CA GLU A 72 7.22 -12.07 7.75
C GLU A 72 6.71 -13.37 8.39
N TYR A 73 5.84 -14.11 7.70
CA TYR A 73 5.27 -15.36 8.19
C TYR A 73 5.87 -16.61 7.53
N ASP A 74 7.03 -16.53 6.89
CA ASP A 74 7.67 -17.65 6.17
C ASP A 74 6.75 -18.33 5.15
N PHE A 75 5.87 -17.56 4.50
CA PHE A 75 4.82 -18.05 3.59
C PHE A 75 3.80 -19.01 4.24
N ASP A 76 3.70 -19.02 5.57
CA ASP A 76 2.70 -19.81 6.29
C ASP A 76 1.32 -19.11 6.25
N ILE A 77 0.49 -19.56 5.32
CA ILE A 77 -0.86 -19.04 5.06
C ILE A 77 -1.75 -19.15 6.30
N ASN A 78 -1.53 -20.12 7.19
CA ASN A 78 -2.35 -20.29 8.39
C ASN A 78 -2.14 -19.17 9.42
N LYS A 79 -1.02 -18.45 9.33
CA LYS A 79 -0.71 -17.30 10.19
C LYS A 79 -1.26 -15.99 9.61
N LEU A 80 -1.65 -15.99 8.33
CA LEU A 80 -2.20 -14.85 7.63
C LEU A 80 -3.72 -14.81 7.82
N ARG A 81 -4.22 -13.76 8.46
CA ARG A 81 -5.67 -13.53 8.56
C ARG A 81 -6.24 -12.79 7.35
N LYS A 82 -5.47 -11.88 6.76
CA LYS A 82 -5.98 -11.01 5.68
C LYS A 82 -4.94 -10.86 4.57
N LEU A 83 -5.43 -10.83 3.35
CA LEU A 83 -4.67 -10.48 2.15
C LEU A 83 -5.29 -9.25 1.50
N VAL A 84 -4.43 -8.43 0.93
CA VAL A 84 -4.83 -7.30 0.12
C VAL A 84 -4.89 -7.76 -1.33
N ILE A 85 -6.08 -7.74 -1.93
CA ILE A 85 -6.24 -7.97 -3.36
C ILE A 85 -6.13 -6.62 -4.08
N PRO A 86 -5.14 -6.43 -4.97
CA PRO A 86 -5.07 -5.27 -5.83
C PRO A 86 -6.12 -5.41 -6.94
N ALA A 87 -7.12 -4.51 -7.02
CA ALA A 87 -8.06 -4.46 -8.15
C ALA A 87 -7.64 -3.52 -9.27
#